data_AF-A0AAW6C392-F1
#
_entry.id   AF-A0AAW6C392-F1
#
_cell.length_a   1.000
_cell.length_b   1.000
_cell.length_c   1.000
_cell.angle_alpha   90.00
_cell.angle_beta   90.00
_cell.angle_gamma   90.00
#
_symmetry.space_group_name_H-M   'P 1'
#
loop_
_entity.id
_entity.type
_entity.pdbx_description
1 polymer ?
#
loop_
_entity_poly.entity_id
_entity_poly.type
_entity_poly.pdbx_seq_one_letter_code
_entity_poly.pdbx_strand_id
1 'polypeptide(L)'
;MRNIEIGGYIRISKKEAEKRYNAGEIIRLCACKVSPVNMWSVYVDCQKEEFPHIGNDGFNTIVPRNREFETVVNAFCWYNCNYETGYYPAYYVKAVQL
;
A
#
# COMPACT_ATOMS: atom_id res chain seq x y z
N MET A 1 4.61 13.15 -12.96
CA MET A 1 5.33 12.01 -12.34
C MET A 1 6.06 11.26 -13.45
N ARG A 2 7.29 10.74 -13.20
CA ARG A 2 8.04 9.99 -14.23
C ARG A 2 7.46 8.59 -14.42
N ASN A 3 7.43 8.09 -15.65
CA ASN A 3 7.11 6.68 -15.94
C ASN A 3 8.29 5.83 -15.45
N ILE A 4 8.04 5.01 -14.42
CA ILE A 4 9.02 4.13 -13.81
C ILE A 4 8.39 2.73 -13.78
N GLU A 5 9.07 1.78 -14.40
CA GLU A 5 8.70 0.37 -14.38
C GLU A 5 9.88 -0.45 -13.86
N ILE A 6 9.64 -1.27 -12.83
CA ILE A 6 10.68 -2.05 -12.16
C ILE A 6 10.10 -3.42 -11.81
N GLY A 7 10.67 -4.49 -12.36
CA GLY A 7 10.33 -5.87 -11.98
C GLY A 7 8.84 -6.22 -12.15
N GLY A 8 8.20 -5.70 -13.20
CA GLY A 8 6.77 -5.91 -13.44
C GLY A 8 5.85 -5.03 -12.59
N TYR A 9 6.36 -3.94 -12.01
CA TYR A 9 5.58 -2.94 -11.28
C TYR A 9 5.71 -1.56 -11.92
N ILE A 10 4.57 -0.90 -12.13
CA ILE A 10 4.48 0.45 -12.70
C ILE A 10 4.20 1.44 -11.57
N ARG A 11 5.02 2.48 -11.48
CA ARG A 11 4.86 3.53 -10.47
C ARG A 11 3.67 4.43 -10.82
N ILE A 12 2.81 4.70 -9.85
CA ILE A 12 1.60 5.53 -10.01
C ILE A 12 1.55 6.69 -9.00
N SER A 13 0.75 7.71 -9.32
CA SER A 13 0.56 8.84 -8.40
C SER A 13 -0.22 8.42 -7.16
N LYS A 14 -0.08 9.19 -6.06
CA LYS A 14 -0.88 8.99 -4.84
C LYS A 14 -2.39 8.99 -5.15
N LYS A 15 -2.85 9.92 -5.99
CA LYS A 15 -4.26 10.03 -6.41
C LYS A 15 -4.76 8.79 -7.15
N GLU A 16 -3.94 8.22 -8.03
CA GLU A 16 -4.28 6.98 -8.72
C GLU A 16 -4.26 5.78 -7.78
N ALA A 17 -3.31 5.74 -6.84
CA ALA A 17 -3.22 4.69 -5.83
C ALA A 17 -4.45 4.71 -4.91
N GLU A 18 -4.87 5.89 -4.46
CA GLU A 18 -6.08 6.09 -3.67
C GLU A 18 -7.33 5.61 -4.42
N LYS A 19 -7.48 6.00 -5.69
CA LYS A 19 -8.59 5.57 -6.54
C LYS A 19 -8.66 4.04 -6.65
N ARG A 20 -7.53 3.39 -6.92
CA ARG A 20 -7.44 1.93 -7.08
C ARG A 20 -7.65 1.19 -5.77
N TYR A 21 -7.02 1.64 -4.69
CA TYR A 21 -7.23 1.11 -3.35
C TYR A 21 -8.72 1.14 -2.99
N ASN A 22 -9.39 2.28 -3.20
CA ASN A 22 -10.82 2.43 -2.93
C ASN A 22 -11.72 1.59 -3.83
N ALA A 23 -11.23 1.19 -5.01
CA ALA A 23 -11.90 0.23 -5.89
C ALA A 23 -11.64 -1.24 -5.49
N GLY A 24 -10.87 -1.49 -4.43
CA GLY A 24 -10.49 -2.84 -3.98
C GLY A 24 -9.34 -3.44 -4.79
N GLU A 25 -8.66 -2.68 -5.64
CA GLU A 25 -7.46 -3.15 -6.33
C GLU A 25 -6.26 -3.19 -5.37
N ILE A 26 -5.37 -4.16 -5.59
CA ILE A 26 -4.10 -4.24 -4.87
C ILE A 26 -3.15 -3.14 -5.36
N ILE A 27 -2.69 -2.32 -4.43
CA ILE A 27 -1.59 -1.38 -4.62
C ILE A 27 -0.39 -1.81 -3.76
N ARG A 28 0.81 -1.47 -4.22
CA ARG A 28 2.05 -1.67 -3.46
C ARG A 28 2.58 -0.35 -2.93
N LEU A 29 2.79 -0.27 -1.61
CA LEU A 29 3.53 0.82 -0.97
C LEU A 29 4.98 0.38 -0.75
N CYS A 30 5.92 1.25 -1.13
CA CYS A 30 7.35 1.04 -0.95
C CYS A 30 7.99 2.37 -0.57
N ALA A 31 8.94 2.42 0.36
CA ALA A 31 9.66 3.65 0.66
C ALA A 31 10.39 4.17 -0.59
N CYS A 32 10.46 5.48 -0.81
CA CYS A 32 10.80 6.03 -2.13
C CYS A 32 12.25 5.82 -2.60
N LYS A 33 13.19 5.44 -1.73
CA LYS A 33 14.56 5.03 -2.09
C LYS A 33 14.72 3.51 -2.19
N VAL A 34 13.66 2.73 -1.98
CA VAL A 34 13.67 1.27 -2.02
C VAL A 34 13.00 0.78 -3.32
N SER A 35 13.52 -0.33 -3.86
CA SER A 35 12.94 -0.99 -5.03
C SER A 35 11.62 -1.70 -4.68
N PRO A 36 10.58 -1.62 -5.52
CA PRO A 36 9.33 -2.36 -5.31
C PRO A 36 9.49 -3.89 -5.43
N VAL A 37 10.67 -4.37 -5.84
CA VAL A 37 11.06 -5.79 -5.88
C VAL A 37 12.32 -6.06 -5.04
N ASN A 38 12.53 -5.27 -3.98
CA ASN A 38 13.63 -5.48 -3.05
C ASN A 38 13.61 -6.92 -2.49
N MET A 39 14.78 -7.56 -2.41
CA MET A 39 14.91 -8.97 -2.02
C MET A 39 14.47 -9.29 -0.59
N TRP A 40 14.44 -8.28 0.28
CA TRP A 40 13.96 -8.39 1.67
C TRP A 40 12.47 -8.05 1.80
N SER A 41 11.78 -7.84 0.68
CA SER A 41 10.36 -7.52 0.62
C SER A 41 9.95 -6.34 1.51
N VAL A 42 10.77 -5.27 1.53
CA VAL A 42 10.50 -4.02 2.28
C VAL A 42 9.45 -3.15 1.55
N TYR A 43 8.29 -3.75 1.30
CA TYR A 43 7.11 -3.17 0.70
C TYR A 43 5.87 -3.84 1.29
N VAL A 44 4.70 -3.24 1.10
CA VAL A 44 3.42 -3.87 1.49
C VAL A 44 2.45 -3.80 0.32
N ASP A 45 1.78 -4.92 0.06
CA ASP A 45 0.62 -4.98 -0.82
C ASP A 45 -0.63 -4.75 0.03
N CYS A 46 -1.46 -3.80 -0.36
CA CYS A 46 -2.69 -3.48 0.34
C CYS A 46 -3.83 -3.13 -0.62
N GLN A 47 -5.05 -3.40 -0.19
CA GLN A 47 -6.30 -3.11 -0.86
C GLN A 47 -7.33 -2.71 0.19
N LYS A 48 -8.44 -2.09 -0.22
CA LYS A 48 -9.55 -1.81 0.71
C LYS A 48 -10.22 -3.14 1.08
N GLU A 49 -9.96 -3.60 2.30
CA GLU A 49 -10.60 -4.78 2.87
C GLU A 49 -11.86 -4.35 3.64
N GLU A 50 -13.01 -4.92 3.27
CA GLU A 50 -14.20 -4.89 4.13
C GLU A 50 -14.04 -5.99 5.18
N PHE A 51 -13.64 -5.61 6.39
CA PHE A 51 -13.75 -6.55 7.52
C PHE A 51 -15.20 -6.61 8.01
N PRO A 52 -15.74 -7.81 8.27
CA PRO A 52 -16.99 -7.91 8.99
C PRO A 52 -16.83 -7.23 10.35
N HIS A 53 -17.82 -6.43 10.74
CA HIS A 53 -17.85 -5.65 11.98
C HIS A 53 -17.83 -6.50 13.26
N ILE A 54 -17.89 -7.82 13.12
CA ILE A 54 -18.04 -8.79 14.19
C ILE A 54 -16.99 -9.88 13.95
N GLY A 55 -16.11 -10.12 14.94
CA GLY A 55 -15.26 -11.31 14.90
C GLY A 55 -16.16 -12.55 14.91
N ASN A 56 -15.79 -13.58 14.17
CA ASN A 56 -16.53 -14.86 14.11
C ASN A 56 -16.65 -15.58 15.49
N ASP A 57 -16.17 -14.98 16.58
CA ASP A 57 -16.29 -15.45 17.95
C ASP A 57 -17.53 -14.91 18.69
N GLY A 58 -18.30 -14.00 18.07
CA GLY A 58 -19.56 -13.48 18.62
C GLY A 58 -19.40 -12.62 19.89
N PHE A 59 -18.17 -12.32 20.31
CA PHE A 59 -17.87 -11.65 21.57
C PHE A 59 -16.93 -10.46 21.40
N ASN A 60 -16.02 -10.52 20.42
CA ASN A 60 -15.16 -9.40 20.08
C ASN A 60 -15.84 -8.54 19.01
N THR A 61 -16.32 -7.37 19.42
CA THR A 61 -16.43 -6.25 18.48
C THR A 61 -15.02 -5.95 18.00
N ILE A 62 -14.68 -6.39 16.79
CA ILE A 62 -13.46 -5.94 16.14
C ILE A 62 -13.63 -4.42 16.05
N VAL A 63 -12.87 -3.66 16.84
CA VAL A 63 -12.78 -2.22 16.65
C VAL A 63 -12.32 -2.05 15.21
N PRO A 64 -13.16 -1.51 14.30
CA PRO A 64 -12.78 -1.39 12.92
C PRO A 64 -11.57 -0.48 12.91
N ARG A 65 -10.37 -1.02 12.63
CA ARG A 65 -9.22 -0.15 12.39
C ARG A 65 -9.61 0.66 11.17
N ASN A 66 -9.53 1.98 11.26
CA ASN A 66 -9.76 2.83 10.12
C ASN A 66 -8.78 2.40 9.00
N ARG A 67 -9.33 1.84 7.92
CA ARG A 67 -8.60 1.39 6.73
C ARG A 67 -8.78 2.37 5.57
N GLU A 68 -9.17 3.61 5.85
CA GLU A 68 -9.10 4.67 4.85
C GLU A 68 -7.66 4.79 4.33
N PHE A 69 -7.54 5.10 3.04
CA PHE A 69 -6.27 5.11 2.32
C PHE A 69 -5.19 5.92 3.05
N GLU A 70 -5.54 7.12 3.53
CA GLU A 70 -4.61 7.97 4.28
C GLU A 70 -4.17 7.34 5.61
N THR A 71 -5.03 6.62 6.32
CA THR A 71 -4.64 5.94 7.55
C THR A 71 -3.61 4.86 7.28
N VAL A 72 -3.78 4.08 6.20
CA VAL A 72 -2.82 3.06 5.78
C VAL A 72 -1.50 3.69 5.34
N VAL A 73 -1.54 4.75 4.54
CA VAL A 73 -0.34 5.47 4.08
C VAL A 73 0.42 6.08 5.25
N ASN A 74 -0.26 6.73 6.19
CA ASN A 74 0.37 7.35 7.36
C ASN A 74 1.04 6.30 8.25
N ALA A 75 0.39 5.16 8.48
CA ALA A 75 0.99 4.04 9.20
C ALA A 75 2.24 3.52 8.47
N PHE A 76 2.17 3.32 7.15
CA PHE A 76 3.32 2.88 6.38
C PHE A 76 4.50 3.84 6.51
N CYS A 77 4.24 5.15 6.36
CA CYS A 77 5.26 6.20 6.53
C CYS A 77 5.93 6.12 7.90
N TRP A 78 5.14 6.03 8.98
CA TRP A 78 5.66 6.01 10.34
C TRP A 78 6.64 4.86 10.61
N TYR A 79 6.33 3.67 10.08
CA TYR A 79 7.12 2.47 10.36
C TYR A 79 8.25 2.18 9.35
N ASN A 80 8.14 2.65 8.10
CA ASN A 80 9.03 2.21 7.02
C ASN A 80 9.82 3.35 6.36
N CYS A 81 9.39 4.61 6.51
CA CYS A 81 10.02 5.75 5.85
C CYS A 81 10.96 6.49 6.81
N ASN A 82 12.23 6.60 6.45
CA ASN A 82 13.25 7.29 7.24
C ASN A 82 14.33 7.93 6.34
N TYR A 83 15.44 8.40 6.91
CA TYR A 83 16.50 9.05 6.14
C TYR A 83 17.19 8.09 5.14
N GLU A 84 17.27 6.79 5.45
CA GLU A 84 17.90 5.75 4.61
C GLU A 84 16.97 5.30 3.50
N THR A 85 15.72 4.98 3.83
CA THR A 85 14.73 4.40 2.91
C THR A 85 13.89 5.46 2.16
N GLY A 86 13.95 6.71 2.61
CA GLY A 86 13.22 7.86 2.08
C GLY A 86 11.99 8.23 2.92
N TYR A 87 11.73 9.54 3.05
CA TYR A 87 10.66 10.08 3.93
C TYR A 87 9.23 9.92 3.40
N TYR A 88 9.06 9.45 2.15
CA TYR A 88 7.76 9.32 1.52
C TYR A 88 7.62 7.95 0.85
N PRO A 89 6.40 7.40 0.77
CA PRO A 89 6.13 6.22 -0.01
C PRO A 89 6.08 6.55 -1.50
N ALA A 90 6.47 5.57 -2.28
CA ALA A 90 6.13 5.41 -3.68
C ALA A 90 5.03 4.35 -3.81
N TYR A 91 4.16 4.53 -4.80
CA TYR A 91 3.01 3.68 -5.05
C TYR A 91 3.21 2.95 -6.37
N TYR A 92 2.88 1.67 -6.39
CA TYR A 92 3.00 0.84 -7.58
C TYR A 92 1.78 -0.06 -7.78
N VAL A 93 1.54 -0.45 -9.03
CA VAL A 93 0.62 -1.52 -9.40
C VAL A 93 1.37 -2.55 -10.23
N LYS A 94 0.94 -3.80 -10.19
CA LYS A 94 1.51 -4.85 -11.04
C LYS A 94 1.17 -4.53 -12.50
N ALA A 95 2.16 -4.56 -13.37
CA ALA A 95 1.94 -4.50 -14.81
C ALA A 95 1.09 -5.72 -15.21
N VAL A 96 -0.02 -5.48 -15.90
CA VAL A 96 -0.81 -6.58 -16.47
C VAL A 96 0.03 -7.20 -17.57
N GLN A 97 0.44 -8.46 -17.40
CA GLN A 97 0.97 -9.25 -18.51
C GLN A 97 -0.20 -9.54 -19.45
N LEU A 98 -0.16 -8.96 -20.65
CA LEU A 98 -1.06 -9.32 -21.76
C LEU A 98 -0.71 -10.72 -22.27
#